data_AF-A0A4Q8AHN4-F1
#
_entry.id   AF-A0A4Q8AHN4-F1
#
_cell.length_a   1.000
_cell.length_b   1.000
_cell.length_c   1.000
_cell.angle_alpha   90.00
_cell.angle_beta   90.00
_cell.angle_gamma   90.00
#
_symmetry.space_group_name_H-M   'P 1'
#
loop_
_entity.id
_entity.type
_entity.pdbx_description
1 polymer ?
#
loop_
_entity_poly.entity_id
_entity_poly.type
_entity_poly.pdbx_seq_one_letter_code
_entity_poly.pdbx_strand_id
1 'polypeptide(L)' 'MGRGRQKAKHTKVARELKYFSPDTNYGALERELTHSGDVRAGEDRLDEDLAKWPEYESTQYEDTYATEDEQKRA' A
#
# COMPACT_ATOMS: atom_id res chain seq x y z
N MET A 1 23.30 30.93 28.35
CA MET A 1 23.30 29.51 28.77
C MET A 1 22.06 28.68 28.33
N GLY A 2 21.18 29.15 27.42
CA GLY A 2 19.95 28.41 27.05
C GLY A 2 19.99 27.57 25.77
N ARG A 3 20.98 27.76 24.89
CA ARG A 3 20.99 27.16 23.54
C ARG A 3 21.19 25.64 23.53
N GLY A 4 22.01 25.09 24.45
CA GLY A 4 22.26 23.65 24.52
C GLY A 4 21.01 22.83 24.89
N ARG A 5 20.17 23.38 25.79
CA ARG A 5 18.89 22.75 26.18
C ARG A 5 17.89 22.79 25.04
N GLN A 6 17.79 23.90 24.31
CA GLN A 6 16.95 23.98 23.11
C GLN A 6 17.42 22.98 22.05
N LYS A 7 18.73 22.93 21.76
CA LYS A 7 19.29 21.98 20.80
C LYS A 7 18.95 20.54 21.17
N ALA A 8 19.12 20.15 22.43
CA ALA A 8 18.76 18.81 22.89
C ALA A 8 17.26 18.51 22.74
N LYS A 9 16.38 19.46 23.09
CA LYS A 9 14.93 19.32 22.90
C LYS A 9 14.56 19.17 21.42
N HIS A 10 15.12 20.00 20.54
CA HIS A 10 14.85 19.93 19.11
C HIS A 10 15.36 18.62 18.48
N THR A 11 16.54 18.14 18.87
CA THR A 11 17.04 16.85 18.39
C THR A 11 16.16 15.69 18.83
N LYS A 12 15.62 15.74 20.06
CA LYS A 12 14.66 14.74 20.54
C LYS A 12 13.38 14.74 19.70
N VAL A 13 12.77 15.92 19.51
CA VAL A 13 11.55 16.07 18.69
C VAL A 13 11.80 15.66 17.24
N ALA A 14 12.94 16.05 16.65
CA ALA A 14 13.27 15.66 15.28
C ALA A 14 13.42 14.14 15.12
N ARG A 15 13.97 13.46 16.13
CA ARG A 15 14.05 11.99 16.13
C ARG A 15 12.67 11.37 16.26
N GLU A 16 11.85 11.87 17.18
CA GLU A 16 10.46 11.44 17.33
C GLU A 16 9.74 11.58 15.99
N LEU A 17 9.80 12.73 15.32
CA LEU A 17 9.19 12.95 14.01
C LEU A 17 9.74 12.06 12.90
N LYS A 18 11.06 11.82 12.88
CA LYS A 18 11.70 10.98 11.84
C LYS A 18 11.28 9.52 11.93
N TYR A 19 11.09 9.02 13.14
CA TYR A 19 10.76 7.61 13.40
C TYR A 19 9.32 7.44 13.89
N PHE A 20 8.50 8.49 13.82
CA PHE A 20 7.09 8.43 14.14
C PHE A 20 6.37 7.70 13.02
N SER A 21 5.82 6.55 13.37
CA SER A 21 4.81 5.88 12.57
C SER A 21 3.47 6.13 13.25
N PRO A 22 2.53 6.84 12.61
CA PRO A 22 1.20 7.03 13.17
C PRO A 22 0.46 5.71 13.26
N ASP A 23 -0.26 5.49 14.35
CA ASP A 23 -1.15 4.33 14.49
C ASP A 23 -2.30 4.45 13.48
N THR A 24 -2.52 3.40 12.70
CA THR A 24 -3.61 3.36 11.72
C THR A 24 -4.91 2.93 12.40
N ASN A 25 -5.96 3.74 12.29
CA ASN A 25 -7.28 3.37 12.80
C ASN A 25 -8.00 2.44 11.81
N TYR A 26 -7.82 1.12 12.01
CA TYR A 26 -8.41 0.10 11.16
C TYR A 26 -9.95 0.15 11.12
N GLY A 27 -10.62 0.52 12.22
CA GLY A 27 -12.08 0.63 12.24
C GLY A 27 -12.62 1.82 11.45
N ALA A 28 -11.85 2.91 11.32
CA ALA A 28 -12.20 4.00 10.42
C ALA A 28 -12.00 3.61 8.96
N LEU A 29 -10.89 2.94 8.66
CA LEU A 29 -10.59 2.44 7.32
C LEU A 29 -11.66 1.47 6.80
N GLU A 30 -12.10 0.53 7.63
CA GLU A 30 -13.16 -0.42 7.28
C GLU A 30 -14.47 0.30 6.93
N ARG A 31 -14.85 1.33 7.71
CA ARG A 31 -16.04 2.14 7.41
C ARG A 31 -15.89 2.85 6.08
N GLU A 32 -14.75 3.46 5.79
CA GLU A 32 -14.51 4.13 4.50
C GLU A 32 -14.60 3.14 3.33
N LEU A 33 -13.98 1.97 3.45
CA LEU A 33 -14.04 0.93 2.41
C LEU A 33 -15.45 0.41 2.17
N THR A 34 -16.20 0.17 3.25
CA THR A 34 -17.58 -0.35 3.16
C THR A 34 -18.58 0.70 2.67
N HIS A 35 -18.38 1.97 3.01
CA HIS A 35 -19.26 3.07 2.57
C HIS A 35 -18.91 3.60 1.17
N SER A 36 -17.68 3.38 0.68
CA SER A 36 -17.29 3.69 -0.70
C SER A 36 -17.77 2.64 -1.71
N GLY A 37 -18.35 1.54 -1.22
CA GLY A 37 -18.82 0.41 -2.04
C GLY A 37 -20.28 0.56 -2.46
N ASP A 38 -20.57 1.42 -3.44
CA ASP A 38 -21.53 0.98 -4.45
C ASP A 38 -20.78 -0.05 -5.28
N VAL A 39 -20.98 -1.33 -4.97
CA VAL A 39 -20.23 -2.47 -5.54
C VAL A 39 -20.14 -2.39 -7.06
N ARG A 40 -21.17 -1.82 -7.71
CA ARG A 40 -21.23 -1.64 -9.16
C ARG A 40 -20.24 -0.60 -9.70
N ALA A 41 -20.06 0.51 -8.99
CA ALA A 41 -19.12 1.56 -9.38
C ALA A 41 -17.65 1.15 -9.15
N GLY A 42 -17.42 0.20 -8.24
CA GLY A 42 -16.10 -0.40 -8.01
C GLY A 42 -15.68 -1.34 -9.13
N GLU A 43 -16.58 -2.20 -9.61
CA GLU A 43 -16.33 -3.16 -10.70
C GLU A 43 -15.95 -2.45 -12.01
N ASP A 44 -16.70 -1.43 -12.44
CA ASP A 44 -16.40 -0.68 -13.67
C ASP A 44 -14.99 -0.05 -13.65
N ARG A 45 -14.57 0.45 -12.49
CA ARG A 45 -13.24 1.03 -12.30
C ARG A 45 -12.14 -0.03 -12.28
N LEU A 46 -12.41 -1.18 -11.68
CA LEU A 46 -11.47 -2.30 -11.64
C LEU A 46 -11.21 -2.84 -13.05
N ASP A 47 -12.24 -2.97 -13.87
CA ASP A 47 -12.12 -3.40 -15.26
C ASP A 47 -11.28 -2.42 -16.10
N GLU A 48 -11.48 -1.11 -15.91
CA GLU A 48 -10.67 -0.07 -16.57
C GLU A 48 -9.20 -0.10 -16.14
N ASP A 49 -8.96 -0.27 -14.82
CA ASP A 49 -7.61 -0.37 -14.27
C ASP A 49 -6.88 -1.64 -14.76
N LEU A 50 -7.58 -2.77 -14.88
CA LEU A 50 -7.03 -4.02 -15.43
C LEU A 50 -6.69 -3.88 -16.92
N ALA A 51 -7.56 -3.26 -17.71
CA ALA A 51 -7.31 -3.00 -19.13
C ALA A 51 -6.12 -2.06 -19.34
N LYS A 52 -5.91 -1.10 -18.43
CA LYS A 52 -4.78 -0.16 -18.47
C LYS A 52 -3.45 -0.80 -18.09
N TRP A 53 -3.48 -1.80 -17.20
CA TRP A 53 -2.30 -2.46 -16.67
C TRP A 53 -2.41 -3.99 -16.79
N PRO A 54 -2.43 -4.54 -18.01
CA PRO A 54 -2.70 -5.95 -18.26
C PRO A 54 -1.67 -6.91 -17.63
N GLU A 55 -0.45 -6.44 -17.35
CA GLU A 55 0.59 -7.22 -16.63
C GLU A 55 0.14 -7.67 -15.22
N TYR A 56 -0.78 -6.93 -14.59
CA TYR A 56 -1.31 -7.24 -13.27
C TYR A 56 -2.57 -8.12 -13.32
N GLU A 57 -3.03 -8.50 -14.51
CA GLU A 57 -4.11 -9.46 -14.66
C GLU A 57 -3.62 -10.82 -14.12
N SER A 58 -4.25 -11.31 -13.05
CA SER A 58 -3.81 -12.51 -12.34
C SER A 58 -3.76 -13.76 -13.23
N THR A 59 -4.55 -13.76 -14.31
CA THR A 59 -4.59 -14.82 -15.33
C THR A 59 -3.27 -14.92 -16.11
N GLN A 60 -2.58 -13.80 -16.34
CA GLN A 60 -1.28 -13.76 -17.01
C GLN A 60 -0.13 -14.21 -16.08
N TYR A 61 -0.26 -13.93 -14.78
CA TYR A 61 0.76 -14.29 -13.79
C TYR A 61 0.83 -15.80 -13.54
N GLU A 62 -0.29 -16.52 -13.57
CA GLU A 62 -0.29 -17.98 -13.45
C GLU A 62 0.32 -18.68 -14.68
N ASP A 63 0.08 -18.17 -15.89
CA ASP A 63 0.63 -18.74 -17.14
C ASP A 63 2.17 -18.62 -17.21
N THR A 64 2.72 -17.51 -16.72
CA THR A 64 4.18 -17.31 -16.65
C THR A 64 4.87 -18.17 -15.59
N TYR A 65 4.24 -18.38 -14.43
CA TYR A 65 4.78 -19.28 -13.40
C TYR A 65 4.71 -20.75 -13.82
N ALA A 66 3.62 -21.16 -14.48
CA ALA A 66 3.46 -22.52 -14.99
C ALA A 66 4.52 -22.85 -16.06
N THR A 67 4.77 -21.93 -16.99
CA THR A 67 5.76 -22.13 -18.06
C THR A 67 7.21 -22.07 -17.56
N GLU A 68 7.53 -21.24 -16.56
CA GLU A 68 8.86 -21.22 -15.94
C GLU A 68 9.18 -22.50 -15.15
N ASP A 69 8.20 -23.09 -14.45
CA ASP A 69 8.41 -24.32 -13.69
C ASP A 69 8.61 -25.53 -14.61
N GLU A 70 7.87 -25.59 -15.73
CA GLU A 70 8.04 -26.62 -16.75
C GLU A 70 9.43 -26.57 -17.42
N GLN A 71 9.95 -25.37 -17.73
CA GLN A 71 11.29 -25.21 -18.33
C GLN A 71 12.44 -25.61 -17.39
N LYS A 72 12.28 -25.46 -16.07
CA LYS A 72 13.29 -25.86 -15.09
C LYS A 72 13.31 -27.37 -14.83
N ARG A 73 12.27 -28.10 -15.27
CA ARG A 73 12.10 -29.54 -15.06
C ARG A 73 12.60 -30.39 -16.23
N ALA A 74 12.89 -29.78 -17.38
CA ALA A 74 13.46 -30.41 -18.58
C ALA A 74 14.99 -30.30 -18.60
#